data_AF-A0A853DXF7-F1
#
_entry.id   AF-A0A853DXF7-F1
#
_cell.length_a   1.000
_cell.length_b   1.000
_cell.length_c   1.000
_cell.angle_alpha   90.00
_cell.angle_beta   90.00
_cell.angle_gamma   90.00
#
_symmetry.space_group_name_H-M   'P 1'
#
loop_
_entity.id
_entity.type
_entity.pdbx_description
1 polymer ?
#
loop_
_entity_poly.entity_id
_entity_poly.type
_entity_poly.pdbx_seq_one_letter_code
_entity_poly.pdbx_strand_id
1 'polypeptide(L)'
;MSNSSDRLVWIDCEMTGLDLEVDELVEIAVVITDFELNVLDPGLSIVIKPDASALENMNDFVRDMHTTSGLIEEIPNGKSLAEAEYEVLEYVLKFVPGARTAPLAGNTIGTDRMFLAKYMPRLDNHLHYRSVDVSSIKELSRRWFPRVYFNAPGKNGGHRALADILESIRELDYYRAAAFVGEPGPTTEHTQEVAAAVVEKWAPRMY
;
A
#
# COMPACT_ATOMS: atom_id res chain seq x y z
N MET A 1 -11.34 0.04 20.76
CA MET A 1 -9.89 0.00 21.01
C MET A 1 -9.32 -1.03 20.07
N SER A 2 -8.49 -0.63 19.11
CA SER A 2 -7.79 -1.59 18.26
C SER A 2 -6.95 -2.48 19.14
N ASN A 3 -7.04 -3.78 18.94
CA ASN A 3 -6.19 -4.70 19.68
C ASN A 3 -4.76 -4.41 19.21
N SER A 4 -3.80 -4.20 20.11
CA SER A 4 -2.39 -3.91 19.75
C SER A 4 -1.71 -5.05 18.97
N SER A 5 -2.44 -6.14 18.75
CA SER A 5 -2.12 -7.28 17.90
C SER A 5 -2.42 -7.05 16.42
N ASP A 6 -3.28 -6.09 16.06
CA ASP A 6 -3.69 -5.88 14.68
C ASP A 6 -2.55 -5.16 13.93
N ARG A 7 -2.19 -5.67 12.75
CA ARG A 7 -1.06 -5.19 11.94
C ARG A 7 -1.53 -4.72 10.58
N LEU A 8 -0.80 -3.76 10.02
CA LEU A 8 -0.85 -3.40 8.61
C LEU A 8 0.46 -3.84 7.95
N VAL A 9 0.35 -4.51 6.80
CA VAL A 9 1.50 -4.84 5.96
C VAL A 9 1.54 -3.83 4.83
N TRP A 10 2.46 -2.88 4.92
CA TRP A 10 2.66 -1.86 3.89
C TRP A 10 3.60 -2.40 2.83
N ILE A 11 3.17 -2.37 1.57
CA ILE A 11 3.99 -2.80 0.44
C ILE A 11 3.93 -1.72 -0.64
N ASP A 12 5.05 -1.55 -1.31
CA ASP A 12 5.18 -0.81 -2.54
C ASP A 12 6.07 -1.64 -3.47
N CYS A 13 5.69 -1.70 -4.74
CA CYS A 13 6.41 -2.44 -5.77
C CYS A 13 6.79 -1.48 -6.89
N GLU A 14 7.99 -1.64 -7.41
CA GLU A 14 8.38 -1.07 -8.69
C GLU A 14 8.29 -2.15 -9.77
N MET A 15 7.87 -1.76 -10.96
CA MET A 15 7.66 -2.67 -12.09
C MET A 15 8.29 -2.14 -13.37
N THR A 16 8.44 -2.99 -14.37
CA THR A 16 8.81 -2.57 -15.74
C THR A 16 7.66 -1.85 -16.48
N GLY A 17 6.45 -1.90 -15.92
CA GLY A 17 5.25 -1.27 -16.46
C GLY A 17 4.00 -1.73 -15.68
N LEU A 18 2.82 -1.65 -16.29
CA LEU A 18 1.54 -1.93 -15.64
C LEU A 18 0.73 -3.05 -16.32
N ASP A 19 1.24 -3.61 -17.42
CA ASP A 19 0.60 -4.72 -18.12
C ASP A 19 1.09 -6.04 -17.52
N LEU A 20 0.22 -6.69 -16.77
CA LEU A 20 0.53 -7.96 -16.11
C LEU A 20 1.02 -9.02 -17.09
N GLU A 21 0.67 -9.00 -18.38
CA GLU A 21 1.07 -10.05 -19.32
C GLU A 21 2.55 -9.98 -19.72
N VAL A 22 3.16 -8.79 -19.65
CA VAL A 22 4.52 -8.54 -20.17
C VAL A 22 5.45 -7.85 -19.17
N ASP A 23 4.90 -7.18 -18.16
CA ASP A 23 5.67 -6.45 -17.17
C ASP A 23 5.90 -7.27 -15.90
N GLU A 24 7.04 -7.03 -15.25
CA GLU A 24 7.48 -7.79 -14.08
C GLU A 24 7.91 -6.89 -12.92
N LEU A 25 7.98 -7.47 -11.72
CA LEU A 25 8.47 -6.82 -10.50
C LEU A 25 9.99 -6.57 -10.60
N VAL A 26 10.43 -5.37 -10.21
CA VAL A 26 11.84 -4.97 -10.19
C VAL A 26 12.33 -4.48 -8.82
N GLU A 27 11.43 -4.06 -7.94
CA GLU A 27 11.72 -3.80 -6.53
C GLU A 27 10.46 -4.12 -5.71
N ILE A 28 10.66 -4.60 -4.48
CA ILE A 28 9.60 -4.68 -3.48
C ILE A 28 10.15 -4.17 -2.16
N ALA A 29 9.36 -3.33 -1.47
CA ALA A 29 9.62 -2.99 -0.08
C ALA A 29 8.44 -3.36 0.81
N VAL A 30 8.73 -3.64 2.08
CA VAL A 30 7.73 -3.97 3.09
C VAL A 30 8.04 -3.26 4.40
N VAL A 31 7.04 -2.57 4.96
CA VAL A 31 7.07 -2.01 6.32
C VAL A 31 5.89 -2.53 7.12
N ILE A 32 6.10 -2.84 8.39
CA ILE A 32 5.03 -3.28 9.29
C ILE A 32 4.72 -2.17 10.28
N THR A 33 3.43 -1.84 10.40
CA THR A 33 2.93 -0.97 11.47
C THR A 33 1.89 -1.69 12.31
N ASP A 34 1.64 -1.17 13.51
CA ASP A 34 0.33 -1.37 14.15
C ASP A 34 -0.76 -0.48 13.48
N PHE A 35 -2.01 -0.59 13.94
CA PHE A 35 -3.11 0.25 13.45
C PHE A 35 -3.05 1.72 13.93
N GLU A 36 -2.14 2.04 14.85
CA GLU A 36 -1.84 3.42 15.23
C GLU A 36 -0.78 4.06 14.33
N LEU A 37 -0.30 3.32 13.31
CA LEU A 37 0.73 3.72 12.35
C LEU A 37 2.13 3.81 12.95
N ASN A 38 2.37 3.18 14.12
CA ASN A 38 3.70 3.05 14.67
C ASN A 38 4.49 2.00 13.88
N VAL A 39 5.62 2.41 13.30
CA VAL A 39 6.54 1.52 12.58
C VAL A 39 7.22 0.57 13.55
N LEU A 40 7.16 -0.74 13.27
CA LEU A 40 7.65 -1.78 14.17
C LEU A 40 9.06 -2.26 13.86
N ASP A 41 9.55 -1.97 12.66
CA ASP A 41 10.87 -2.34 12.15
C ASP A 41 11.27 -1.39 10.99
N PRO A 42 12.57 -1.14 10.74
CA PRO A 42 13.01 -0.27 9.64
C PRO A 42 12.49 -0.66 8.25
N GLY A 43 12.06 -1.91 8.05
CA GLY A 43 11.54 -2.40 6.78
C GLY A 43 12.52 -3.31 6.04
N LEU A 44 11.99 -4.00 5.04
CA LEU A 44 12.73 -4.82 4.08
C LEU A 44 12.60 -4.19 2.70
N SER A 45 13.68 -4.15 1.92
CA SER A 45 13.67 -3.75 0.51
C SER A 45 14.54 -4.71 -0.28
N ILE A 46 14.02 -5.22 -1.39
CA ILE A 46 14.69 -6.18 -2.26
C ILE A 46 14.52 -5.74 -3.71
N VAL A 47 15.63 -5.56 -4.40
CA VAL A 47 15.67 -5.42 -5.86
C VAL A 47 15.56 -6.80 -6.50
N ILE A 48 14.68 -6.92 -7.48
CA ILE A 48 14.35 -8.16 -8.18
C ILE A 48 14.87 -8.03 -9.61
N LYS A 49 15.50 -9.10 -10.10
CA LYS A 49 15.94 -9.19 -11.49
C LYS A 49 14.81 -9.83 -12.32
N PRO A 50 14.12 -9.05 -13.18
CA PRO A 50 13.12 -9.59 -14.09
C PRO A 50 13.78 -10.27 -15.30
N ASP A 51 12.96 -10.89 -16.14
CA ASP A 51 13.38 -11.42 -17.42
C ASP A 51 13.83 -10.30 -18.38
N ALA A 52 14.77 -10.64 -19.28
CA ALA A 52 15.33 -9.67 -20.23
C ALA A 52 14.26 -9.02 -21.12
N SER A 53 13.23 -9.79 -21.52
CA SER A 53 12.13 -9.29 -22.32
C SER A 53 11.32 -8.21 -21.61
N ALA A 54 11.09 -8.33 -20.29
CA ALA A 54 10.37 -7.32 -19.52
C ALA A 54 11.20 -6.02 -19.42
N LEU A 55 12.52 -6.13 -19.26
CA LEU A 55 13.42 -4.96 -19.26
C LEU A 55 13.47 -4.24 -20.60
N GLU A 56 13.46 -4.98 -21.70
CA GLU A 56 13.45 -4.44 -23.05
C GLU A 56 12.11 -3.77 -23.36
N ASN A 57 11.00 -4.27 -22.79
CA ASN A 57 9.65 -3.75 -22.99
C ASN A 57 9.34 -2.46 -22.22
N MET A 58 10.21 -2.03 -21.28
CA MET A 58 10.04 -0.76 -20.57
C MET A 58 9.94 0.41 -21.55
N ASN A 59 8.84 1.15 -21.46
CA ASN A 59 8.68 2.39 -22.22
C ASN A 59 9.62 3.49 -21.70
N ASP A 60 9.77 4.58 -22.47
CA ASP A 60 10.69 5.67 -22.16
C ASP A 60 10.40 6.30 -20.78
N PHE A 61 9.13 6.43 -20.40
CA PHE A 61 8.75 7.02 -19.11
C PHE A 61 9.23 6.17 -17.93
N VAL A 62 8.97 4.86 -17.95
CA VAL A 62 9.39 3.95 -16.87
C VAL A 62 10.91 3.83 -16.84
N ARG A 63 11.56 3.76 -18.01
CA ARG A 63 13.01 3.73 -18.10
C ARG A 63 13.66 4.97 -17.51
N ASP A 64 13.16 6.16 -17.84
CA ASP A 64 13.67 7.44 -17.31
C ASP A 64 13.45 7.55 -15.80
N MET A 65 12.30 7.07 -15.31
CA MET A 65 11.98 7.02 -13.88
C MET A 65 13.00 6.16 -13.12
N HIS A 66 13.21 4.90 -13.55
CA HIS A 66 14.17 3.99 -12.93
C HIS A 66 15.62 4.44 -13.10
N THR A 67 15.92 5.18 -14.16
CA THR A 67 17.24 5.80 -14.35
C THR A 67 17.46 6.93 -13.34
N THR A 68 16.45 7.78 -13.15
CA THR A 68 16.52 8.91 -12.22
C THR A 68 16.60 8.45 -10.78
N SER A 69 15.90 7.37 -10.41
CA SER A 69 15.96 6.79 -9.06
C SER A 69 17.24 5.99 -8.78
N GLY A 70 18.02 5.68 -9.82
CA GLY A 70 19.19 4.81 -9.78
C GLY A 70 18.87 3.32 -9.77
N LEU A 71 17.59 2.94 -9.70
CA LEU A 71 17.15 1.55 -9.66
C LEU A 71 17.59 0.78 -10.92
N ILE A 72 17.65 1.44 -12.08
CA ILE A 72 18.05 0.80 -13.35
C ILE A 72 19.42 0.11 -13.28
N GLU A 73 20.35 0.64 -12.46
CA GLU A 73 21.70 0.09 -12.28
C GLU A 73 21.74 -1.06 -11.26
N GLU A 74 20.76 -1.10 -10.35
CA GLU A 74 20.63 -2.14 -9.33
C GLU A 74 19.95 -3.40 -9.89
N ILE A 75 18.95 -3.24 -10.77
CA ILE A 75 18.13 -4.33 -11.32
C ILE A 75 18.95 -5.50 -11.90
N PRO A 76 20.02 -5.30 -12.69
CA PRO A 76 20.81 -6.40 -13.25
C PRO A 76 21.43 -7.33 -12.19
N ASN A 77 21.61 -6.83 -10.97
CA ASN A 77 22.18 -7.52 -9.81
C ASN A 77 21.11 -7.93 -8.78
N GLY A 78 19.83 -7.74 -9.09
CA GLY A 78 18.71 -8.11 -8.23
C GLY A 78 18.60 -9.62 -7.99
N LYS A 79 17.81 -9.98 -6.98
CA LYS A 79 17.52 -11.37 -6.63
C LYS A 79 16.56 -11.99 -7.63
N SER A 80 16.52 -13.33 -7.67
CA SER A 80 15.42 -14.00 -8.37
C SER A 80 14.08 -13.74 -7.68
N LEU A 81 12.99 -13.79 -8.43
CA LEU A 81 11.64 -13.63 -7.89
C LEU A 81 11.34 -14.61 -6.74
N ALA A 82 11.78 -15.87 -6.87
CA ALA A 82 11.53 -16.91 -5.88
C ALA A 82 12.26 -16.65 -4.55
N GLU A 83 13.50 -16.13 -4.61
CA GLU A 83 14.26 -15.72 -3.42
C GLU A 83 13.63 -14.50 -2.77
N ALA A 84 13.23 -13.51 -3.56
CA ALA A 84 12.57 -12.31 -3.07
C ALA A 84 11.24 -12.64 -2.36
N GLU A 85 10.37 -13.46 -2.98
CA GLU A 85 9.12 -13.89 -2.34
C GLU A 85 9.38 -14.62 -1.02
N TYR A 86 10.37 -15.51 -0.99
CA TYR A 86 10.72 -16.25 0.23
C TYR A 86 11.14 -15.31 1.36
N GLU A 87 12.07 -14.39 1.10
CA GLU A 87 12.57 -13.46 2.11
C GLU A 87 11.51 -12.47 2.59
N VAL A 88 10.67 -11.98 1.68
CA VAL A 88 9.57 -11.09 2.02
C VAL A 88 8.54 -11.80 2.89
N LEU A 89 8.15 -13.02 2.52
CA LEU A 89 7.20 -13.80 3.32
C LEU A 89 7.76 -14.10 4.72
N GLU A 90 9.02 -14.54 4.82
CA GLU A 90 9.68 -14.78 6.10
C GLU A 90 9.75 -13.51 6.96
N TYR A 91 9.99 -12.35 6.36
CA TYR A 91 9.94 -11.07 7.06
C TYR A 91 8.54 -10.77 7.60
N VAL A 92 7.51 -10.90 6.77
CA VAL A 92 6.11 -10.69 7.18
C VAL A 92 5.69 -11.64 8.30
N LEU A 93 6.08 -12.91 8.24
CA LEU A 93 5.71 -13.93 9.22
C LEU A 93 6.23 -13.64 10.64
N LYS A 94 7.34 -12.90 10.78
CA LYS A 94 7.87 -12.48 12.09
C LYS A 94 6.89 -11.59 12.85
N PHE A 95 6.09 -10.80 12.13
CA PHE A 95 5.15 -9.83 12.72
C PHE A 95 3.69 -10.25 12.58
N VAL A 96 3.38 -11.02 11.53
CA VAL A 96 2.03 -11.50 11.19
C VAL A 96 2.08 -13.03 11.03
N PRO A 97 2.19 -13.81 12.12
CA PRO A 97 2.30 -15.26 12.03
C PRO A 97 0.99 -15.94 11.57
N GLY A 98 -0.16 -15.30 11.82
CA GLY A 98 -1.48 -15.81 11.41
C GLY A 98 -1.81 -15.42 9.97
N ALA A 99 -2.08 -16.41 9.12
CA ALA A 99 -2.53 -16.15 7.75
C ALA A 99 -3.88 -15.42 7.72
N ARG A 100 -4.02 -14.53 6.74
CA ARG A 100 -5.22 -13.74 6.45
C ARG A 100 -5.71 -12.89 7.63
N THR A 101 -4.78 -12.37 8.43
CA THR A 101 -5.12 -11.50 9.57
C THR A 101 -4.83 -10.03 9.30
N ALA A 102 -3.74 -9.71 8.60
CA ALA A 102 -3.34 -8.34 8.30
C ALA A 102 -3.73 -7.94 6.86
N PRO A 103 -4.43 -6.80 6.66
CA PRO A 103 -4.68 -6.27 5.34
C PRO A 103 -3.40 -5.66 4.74
N LEU A 104 -3.38 -5.64 3.40
CA LEU A 104 -2.35 -4.97 2.61
C LEU A 104 -2.60 -3.45 2.63
N ALA A 105 -1.57 -2.64 2.81
CA ALA A 105 -1.66 -1.18 2.87
C ALA A 105 -0.67 -0.50 1.91
N GLY A 106 -1.05 0.68 1.42
CA GLY A 106 -0.20 1.50 0.54
C GLY A 106 -1.02 2.51 -0.27
N ASN A 107 -0.37 3.22 -1.19
CA ASN A 107 -1.04 4.12 -2.12
C ASN A 107 -1.35 3.40 -3.43
N THR A 108 -2.59 3.45 -3.91
CA THR A 108 -2.97 2.81 -5.19
C THR A 108 -2.66 1.31 -5.18
N ILE A 109 -2.74 0.73 -3.97
CA ILE A 109 -2.26 -0.61 -3.63
C ILE A 109 -2.95 -1.75 -4.39
N GLY A 110 -4.05 -1.44 -5.08
CA GLY A 110 -4.71 -2.37 -6.00
C GLY A 110 -3.77 -2.83 -7.12
N THR A 111 -2.89 -1.95 -7.62
CA THR A 111 -1.94 -2.33 -8.67
C THR A 111 -0.92 -3.32 -8.15
N ASP A 112 -0.27 -3.03 -7.03
CA ASP A 112 0.70 -3.93 -6.41
C ASP A 112 0.07 -5.28 -6.09
N ARG A 113 -1.15 -5.29 -5.54
CA ARG A 113 -1.91 -6.52 -5.26
C ARG A 113 -2.02 -7.41 -6.49
N MET A 114 -2.27 -6.85 -7.69
CA MET A 114 -2.38 -7.66 -8.91
C MET A 114 -1.04 -8.33 -9.26
N PHE A 115 0.07 -7.59 -9.14
CA PHE A 115 1.41 -8.15 -9.36
C PHE A 115 1.76 -9.19 -8.29
N LEU A 116 1.47 -8.93 -7.02
CA LEU A 116 1.69 -9.91 -5.94
C LEU A 116 0.89 -11.19 -6.16
N ALA A 117 -0.38 -11.09 -6.56
CA ALA A 117 -1.20 -12.27 -6.84
C ALA A 117 -0.64 -13.13 -7.99
N LYS A 118 0.00 -12.51 -8.99
CA LYS A 118 0.64 -13.22 -10.11
C LYS A 118 2.03 -13.77 -9.77
N TYR A 119 2.89 -12.93 -9.20
CA TYR A 119 4.33 -13.18 -9.08
C TYR A 119 4.77 -13.63 -7.66
N MET A 120 3.99 -13.30 -6.63
CA MET A 120 4.27 -13.66 -5.23
C MET A 120 3.04 -14.29 -4.55
N PRO A 121 2.45 -15.37 -5.10
CA PRO A 121 1.18 -15.91 -4.65
C PRO A 121 1.22 -16.44 -3.22
N ARG A 122 2.36 -16.88 -2.68
CA ARG A 122 2.46 -17.32 -1.28
C ARG A 122 2.31 -16.15 -0.33
N LEU A 123 2.93 -15.02 -0.65
CA LEU A 123 2.76 -13.77 0.09
C LEU A 123 1.31 -13.28 0.00
N ASP A 124 0.76 -13.18 -1.21
CA ASP A 124 -0.60 -12.68 -1.42
C ASP A 124 -1.65 -13.50 -0.64
N ASN A 125 -1.53 -14.83 -0.66
CA ASN A 125 -2.43 -15.74 0.05
C ASN A 125 -2.33 -15.65 1.58
N HIS A 126 -1.17 -15.22 2.10
CA HIS A 126 -0.96 -15.00 3.52
C HIS A 126 -1.58 -13.69 4.00
N LEU A 127 -1.67 -12.67 3.14
CA LEU A 127 -2.30 -11.40 3.45
C LEU A 127 -3.84 -11.54 3.48
N HIS A 128 -4.51 -10.73 4.29
CA HIS A 128 -5.97 -10.64 4.24
C HIS A 128 -6.41 -10.04 2.89
N TYR A 129 -7.56 -10.45 2.35
CA TYR A 129 -8.02 -10.02 1.01
C TYR A 129 -8.37 -8.53 0.91
N ARG A 130 -8.64 -7.86 2.02
CA ARG A 130 -8.89 -6.41 2.08
C ARG A 130 -7.60 -5.63 1.98
N SER A 131 -7.72 -4.41 1.46
CA SER A 131 -6.64 -3.43 1.44
C SER A 131 -7.04 -2.14 2.16
N VAL A 132 -6.05 -1.46 2.73
CA VAL A 132 -6.13 -0.07 3.18
C VAL A 132 -5.44 0.79 2.13
N ASP A 133 -6.23 1.39 1.24
CA ASP A 133 -5.72 2.21 0.14
C ASP A 133 -5.75 3.69 0.51
N VAL A 134 -4.57 4.27 0.73
CA VAL A 134 -4.40 5.70 1.06
C VAL A 134 -4.90 6.60 -0.08
N SER A 135 -4.78 6.15 -1.34
CA SER A 135 -5.24 6.91 -2.50
C SER A 135 -6.77 7.05 -2.51
N SER A 136 -7.51 6.08 -1.96
CA SER A 136 -8.96 6.20 -1.80
C SER A 136 -9.32 7.36 -0.86
N ILE A 137 -8.60 7.51 0.26
CA ILE A 137 -8.81 8.61 1.22
C ILE A 137 -8.40 9.96 0.61
N LYS A 138 -7.30 9.99 -0.15
CA LYS A 138 -6.87 11.18 -0.91
C LYS A 138 -7.95 11.66 -1.87
N GLU A 139 -8.54 10.75 -2.66
CA GLU A 139 -9.58 11.11 -3.64
C GLU A 139 -10.88 11.62 -2.97
N LEU A 140 -11.26 11.04 -1.84
CA LEU A 140 -12.40 11.52 -1.04
C LEU A 140 -12.11 12.89 -0.43
N SER A 141 -10.93 13.06 0.17
CA SER A 141 -10.50 14.33 0.77
C SER A 141 -10.44 15.45 -0.26
N ARG A 142 -9.98 15.17 -1.49
CA ARG A 142 -9.97 16.13 -2.60
C ARG A 142 -11.35 16.72 -2.89
N ARG A 143 -12.41 15.90 -2.80
CA ARG A 143 -13.78 16.28 -3.19
C ARG A 143 -14.58 16.81 -2.00
N TRP A 144 -14.46 16.18 -0.85
CA TRP A 144 -15.26 16.49 0.33
C TRP A 144 -14.59 17.51 1.24
N PHE A 145 -13.25 17.53 1.29
CA PHE A 145 -12.48 18.37 2.19
C PHE A 145 -11.29 19.05 1.48
N PRO A 146 -11.52 19.95 0.49
CA PRO A 146 -10.44 20.51 -0.32
C PRO A 146 -9.29 21.14 0.49
N ARG A 147 -9.59 21.74 1.65
CA ARG A 147 -8.57 22.30 2.55
C ARG A 147 -7.63 21.24 3.11
N VAL A 148 -8.14 20.05 3.44
CA VAL A 148 -7.31 18.93 3.88
C VAL A 148 -6.43 18.46 2.71
N TYR A 149 -7.01 18.28 1.53
CA TYR A 149 -6.25 17.85 0.35
C TYR A 149 -5.08 18.79 0.00
N PHE A 150 -5.34 20.11 -0.09
CA PHE A 150 -4.29 21.07 -0.49
C PHE A 150 -3.20 21.29 0.56
N ASN A 151 -3.40 20.84 1.80
CA ASN A 151 -2.39 20.92 2.86
C ASN A 151 -1.77 19.55 3.19
N ALA A 152 -2.06 18.51 2.39
CA ALA A 152 -1.39 17.22 2.53
C ALA A 152 0.12 17.36 2.26
N PRO A 153 0.99 16.63 2.99
CA PRO A 153 2.43 16.66 2.75
C PRO A 153 2.77 16.27 1.30
N GLY A 154 3.72 16.98 0.69
CA GLY A 154 4.24 16.60 -0.63
C GLY A 154 4.99 15.28 -0.61
N LYS A 155 5.10 14.63 -1.77
CA LYS A 155 5.89 13.41 -1.97
C LYS A 155 7.24 13.74 -2.59
N ASN A 156 8.30 13.21 -2.02
CA ASN A 156 9.70 13.36 -2.45
C ASN A 156 10.45 12.02 -2.42
N GLY A 157 9.74 10.87 -2.39
CA GLY A 157 10.31 9.52 -2.22
C GLY A 157 11.28 9.07 -3.32
N GLY A 158 11.24 9.70 -4.49
CA GLY A 158 12.20 9.46 -5.56
C GLY A 158 12.01 8.16 -6.33
N HIS A 159 10.81 7.56 -6.28
CA HIS A 159 10.48 6.28 -6.94
C HIS A 159 11.38 5.15 -6.45
N ARG A 160 11.38 4.98 -5.13
CA ARG A 160 12.11 3.93 -4.41
C ARG A 160 11.18 3.37 -3.37
N ALA A 161 10.93 2.07 -3.45
CA ALA A 161 9.77 1.46 -2.80
C ALA A 161 9.71 1.73 -1.28
N LEU A 162 10.84 1.64 -0.57
CA LEU A 162 10.86 1.87 0.88
C LEU A 162 10.55 3.33 1.25
N ALA A 163 11.07 4.29 0.49
CA ALA A 163 10.80 5.70 0.73
C ALA A 163 9.32 6.00 0.47
N ASP A 164 8.78 5.49 -0.63
CA ASP A 164 7.38 5.68 -1.02
C ASP A 164 6.39 5.05 -0.01
N ILE A 165 6.73 3.92 0.62
CA ILE A 165 5.96 3.36 1.74
C ILE A 165 5.93 4.32 2.93
N LEU A 166 7.08 4.84 3.36
CA LEU A 166 7.15 5.75 4.51
C LEU A 166 6.39 7.05 4.24
N GLU A 167 6.41 7.54 3.00
CA GLU A 167 5.58 8.66 2.59
C GLU A 167 4.09 8.33 2.59
N SER A 168 3.71 7.10 2.21
CA SER A 168 2.32 6.62 2.26
C SER A 168 1.81 6.53 3.71
N ILE A 169 2.64 6.06 4.64
CA ILE A 169 2.32 6.02 6.08
C ILE A 169 2.12 7.44 6.61
N ARG A 170 3.04 8.36 6.29
CA ARG A 170 2.93 9.78 6.67
C ARG A 170 1.67 10.43 6.08
N GLU A 171 1.33 10.11 4.84
CA GLU A 171 0.12 10.61 4.19
C GLU A 171 -1.16 10.09 4.91
N LEU A 172 -1.21 8.80 5.27
CA LEU A 172 -2.34 8.26 6.01
C LEU A 172 -2.46 8.87 7.41
N ASP A 173 -1.34 9.06 8.11
CA ASP A 173 -1.31 9.70 9.43
C ASP A 173 -1.85 11.14 9.36
N TYR A 174 -1.45 11.89 8.33
CA TYR A 174 -2.01 13.21 8.06
C TYR A 174 -3.53 13.17 7.88
N TYR A 175 -4.05 12.26 7.04
CA TYR A 175 -5.50 12.15 6.86
C TYR A 175 -6.21 11.72 8.13
N ARG A 176 -5.64 10.79 8.91
CA ARG A 176 -6.19 10.39 10.21
C ARG A 176 -6.39 11.59 11.13
N ALA A 177 -5.42 12.51 11.17
CA ALA A 177 -5.48 13.71 11.99
C ALA A 177 -6.41 14.81 11.43
N ALA A 178 -6.52 14.94 10.10
CA ALA A 178 -7.16 16.10 9.47
C ALA A 178 -8.54 15.81 8.82
N ALA A 179 -8.80 14.58 8.37
CA ALA A 179 -10.02 14.20 7.63
C ALA A 179 -10.98 13.31 8.44
N PHE A 180 -10.48 12.60 9.45
CA PHE A 180 -11.30 11.74 10.31
C PHE A 180 -11.70 12.45 11.61
N VAL A 181 -12.74 11.93 12.27
CA VAL A 181 -13.19 12.46 13.55
C VAL A 181 -12.17 12.08 14.63
N GLY A 182 -11.66 13.07 15.35
CA GLY A 182 -10.71 12.87 16.43
C GLY A 182 -11.29 12.11 17.62
N GLU A 183 -10.42 11.55 18.46
CA GLU A 183 -10.83 10.83 19.66
C GLU A 183 -11.58 11.72 20.67
N PRO A 184 -12.58 11.16 21.40
CA PRO A 184 -12.99 9.75 21.44
C PRO A 184 -13.89 9.31 20.27
N GLY A 185 -14.15 10.19 19.30
CA GLY A 185 -15.12 9.96 18.24
C GLY A 185 -16.57 10.23 18.67
N PRO A 186 -17.53 10.03 17.76
CA PRO A 186 -18.95 10.18 18.07
C PRO A 186 -19.42 9.12 19.08
N THR A 187 -20.42 9.45 19.91
CA THR A 187 -21.01 8.49 20.84
C THR A 187 -21.79 7.40 20.10
N THR A 188 -22.03 6.27 20.78
CA THR A 188 -22.88 5.19 20.25
C THR A 188 -24.24 5.71 19.79
N GLU A 189 -24.90 6.54 20.61
CA GLU A 189 -26.20 7.12 20.31
C GLU A 189 -26.16 7.97 19.05
N HIS A 190 -25.16 8.86 18.92
CA HIS A 190 -25.01 9.69 17.73
C HIS A 190 -24.79 8.85 16.47
N THR A 191 -23.95 7.82 16.54
CA THR A 191 -23.72 6.92 15.38
C THR A 191 -24.96 6.15 14.97
N GLN A 192 -25.82 5.76 15.93
CA GLN A 192 -27.09 5.10 15.64
C GLN A 192 -28.09 6.03 14.96
N GLU A 193 -28.19 7.29 15.41
CA GLU A 193 -29.03 8.31 14.78
C GLU A 193 -28.60 8.57 13.33
N VAL A 194 -27.30 8.75 13.09
CA VAL A 194 -26.75 8.93 11.73
C VAL A 194 -27.05 7.70 10.87
N ALA A 195 -26.88 6.49 11.40
CA ALA A 195 -27.17 5.26 10.66
C ALA A 195 -28.66 5.18 10.26
N ALA A 196 -29.58 5.48 11.18
CA ALA A 196 -31.02 5.48 10.89
C ALA A 196 -31.38 6.49 9.79
N ALA A 197 -30.87 7.73 9.88
CA ALA A 197 -31.10 8.76 8.88
C ALA A 197 -30.53 8.39 7.49
N VAL A 198 -29.37 7.72 7.46
CA VAL A 198 -28.78 7.22 6.21
C VAL A 198 -29.65 6.10 5.62
N VAL A 199 -30.10 5.13 6.43
CA VAL A 199 -30.98 4.05 5.95
C VAL A 199 -32.27 4.62 5.35
N GLU A 200 -32.92 5.55 6.05
CA GLU A 200 -34.14 6.21 5.57
C GLU A 200 -33.91 6.94 4.23
N LYS A 201 -32.82 7.72 4.14
CA LYS A 201 -32.44 8.45 2.92
C LYS A 201 -32.25 7.53 1.71
N TRP A 202 -31.74 6.31 1.91
CA TRP A 202 -31.46 5.35 0.84
C TRP A 202 -32.60 4.36 0.56
N ALA A 203 -33.57 4.23 1.45
CA ALA A 203 -34.68 3.29 1.33
C ALA A 203 -35.40 3.34 -0.03
N PRO A 204 -35.73 4.52 -0.62
CA PRO A 204 -36.43 4.59 -1.91
C PRO A 204 -35.63 4.10 -3.13
N ARG A 205 -34.35 3.75 -2.96
CA ARG A 205 -33.48 3.27 -4.05
C ARG A 205 -33.19 1.77 -3.96
N MET A 206 -33.45 1.17 -2.80
CA MET A 206 -33.20 -0.26 -2.55
C MET A 206 -34.45 -1.11 -2.71
N TYR A 207 -35.63 -0.47 -2.81
CA TYR A 207 -36.94 -1.09 -2.96
C TYR A 207 -37.77 -0.34 -4.00
#